data_AF-A0A520HS11-F1
#
_entry.id   AF-A0A520HS11-F1
#
_cell.length_a   1.000
_cell.length_b   1.000
_cell.length_c   1.000
_cell.angle_alpha   90.00
_cell.angle_beta   90.00
_cell.angle_gamma   90.00
#
_symmetry.space_group_name_H-M   'P 1'
#
loop_
_entity.id
_entity.type
_entity.pdbx_description
1 polymer ?
#
loop_
_entity_poly.entity_id
_entity_poly.type
_entity_poly.pdbx_seq_one_letter_code
_entity_poly.pdbx_strand_id
1 'polypeptide(L)'
;MASAPPPSSTTPSPRTAEAVRGWLARAWARRLVKAALALFVLGLVAIFAFWLLVMRDLPSVDALRTYEPPLPTNVRGIDGEPIHSYARERRVELSYAEYPPMLIRAFLAAEDKSFFEHHGVDYTGLAGAVVDYASKIGTGRRAKGGSTITQQVAKNLLIGNEYSPTRKLREAVLAYKIEDTLTKQQILELYLNQIALGRNAFGVEAASHAYFDKELDELDLAQMAYLAILPKGPSNYDPVRSRERATIRRNYVLDRMLDNGFITRGQHDQARAEPIVAVLRRTPKFESVGGYFVEEVRRQLLAKFGENAKDG
;
A
#
# COMPACT_ATOMS: atom_id res chain seq x y z
N MET A 1 -95.02 48.25 18.75
CA MET A 1 -93.57 48.50 18.58
C MET A 1 -92.87 48.09 19.87
N ALA A 2 -92.12 46.99 19.86
CA ALA A 2 -91.01 46.71 20.77
C ALA A 2 -90.14 45.65 20.06
N SER A 3 -88.90 46.02 19.79
CA SER A 3 -87.93 45.36 18.92
C SER A 3 -87.37 44.06 19.50
N ALA A 4 -87.25 43.03 18.66
CA ALA A 4 -86.52 41.81 18.98
C ALA A 4 -85.02 42.09 19.20
N PRO A 5 -84.36 41.45 20.18
CA PRO A 5 -82.92 41.59 20.38
C PRO A 5 -82.13 40.85 19.26
N PRO A 6 -80.95 41.36 18.86
CA PRO A 6 -80.15 40.74 17.82
C PRO A 6 -79.47 39.45 18.31
N PRO A 7 -79.14 38.50 17.40
CA PRO A 7 -78.48 37.25 17.77
C PRO A 7 -77.03 37.49 18.20
N SER A 8 -76.64 36.87 19.32
CA SER A 8 -75.27 36.85 19.84
C SER A 8 -74.33 36.10 18.91
N SER A 9 -73.36 36.79 18.32
CA SER A 9 -72.26 36.18 17.57
C SER A 9 -71.20 35.65 18.54
N THR A 10 -71.20 34.33 18.77
CA THR A 10 -70.09 33.63 19.43
C THR A 10 -68.87 33.63 18.52
N THR A 11 -67.94 34.57 18.72
CA THR A 11 -66.58 34.48 18.20
C THR A 11 -65.77 33.53 19.08
N PRO A 12 -65.02 32.56 18.52
CA PRO A 12 -64.25 31.61 19.32
C PRO A 12 -63.11 32.34 20.05
N SER A 13 -62.93 32.04 21.34
CA SER A 13 -61.93 32.69 22.19
C SER A 13 -60.49 32.45 21.68
N PRO A 14 -59.55 33.41 21.84
CA PRO A 14 -58.17 33.31 21.36
C PRO A 14 -57.38 32.10 21.93
N ARG A 15 -57.83 31.51 23.05
CA ARG A 15 -57.21 30.33 23.68
C ARG A 15 -57.32 29.04 22.85
N THR A 16 -58.33 28.90 22.00
CA THR A 16 -58.51 27.68 21.17
C THR A 16 -57.64 27.72 19.92
N ALA A 17 -57.38 28.89 19.34
CA ALA A 17 -56.53 29.03 18.15
C ALA A 17 -55.05 28.73 18.45
N GLU A 18 -54.53 29.17 19.59
CA GLU A 18 -53.16 28.86 20.03
C GLU A 18 -52.97 27.38 20.39
N ALA A 19 -53.98 26.75 21.01
CA ALA A 19 -53.96 25.32 21.32
C ALA A 19 -53.94 24.44 20.06
N VAL A 20 -54.72 24.80 19.03
CA VAL A 20 -54.73 24.12 17.73
C VAL A 20 -53.41 24.32 17.00
N ARG A 21 -52.84 25.54 17.01
CA ARG A 21 -51.53 25.85 16.42
C ARG A 21 -50.40 25.07 17.09
N GLY A 22 -50.42 24.94 18.42
CA GLY A 22 -49.46 24.14 19.19
C GLY A 22 -49.62 22.63 19.01
N TRP A 23 -50.84 22.13 18.81
CA TRP A 23 -51.08 20.72 18.45
C TRP A 23 -50.59 20.39 17.04
N LEU A 24 -50.89 21.26 16.06
CA LEU A 24 -50.39 21.14 14.69
C LEU A 24 -48.85 21.20 14.67
N ALA A 25 -48.22 22.17 15.34
CA ALA A 25 -46.77 22.28 15.42
C ALA A 25 -46.12 21.01 16.00
N ARG A 26 -46.69 20.42 17.05
CA ARG A 26 -46.23 19.13 17.62
C ARG A 26 -46.48 17.94 16.68
N ALA A 27 -47.56 17.93 15.92
CA ALA A 27 -47.83 16.90 14.92
C ALA A 27 -46.83 16.98 13.74
N TRP A 28 -46.52 18.19 13.28
CA TRP A 28 -45.52 18.47 12.25
C TRP A 28 -44.10 18.14 12.73
N ALA A 29 -43.71 18.54 13.94
CA ALA A 29 -42.42 18.18 14.52
C ALA A 29 -42.24 16.65 14.63
N ARG A 30 -43.28 15.91 15.05
CA ARG A 30 -43.24 14.43 15.08
C ARG A 30 -43.09 13.82 13.69
N ARG A 31 -43.70 14.40 12.65
CA ARG A 31 -43.53 13.96 11.25
C ARG A 31 -42.10 14.22 10.76
N LEU A 32 -41.53 15.38 11.07
CA LEU A 32 -40.14 15.71 10.72
C LEU A 32 -39.14 14.78 11.42
N VAL A 33 -39.33 14.49 12.71
CA VAL A 33 -38.48 13.53 13.44
C VAL A 33 -38.59 12.13 12.84
N LYS A 34 -39.80 11.66 12.49
CA LYS A 34 -39.99 10.37 11.80
C LYS A 34 -39.32 10.34 10.43
N ALA A 35 -39.41 11.42 9.66
CA ALA A 35 -38.76 11.54 8.36
C ALA A 35 -37.22 11.54 8.50
N ALA A 36 -36.68 12.28 9.47
CA ALA A 36 -35.25 12.29 9.76
C ALA A 36 -34.75 10.90 10.21
N LEU A 37 -35.50 10.21 11.07
CA LEU A 37 -35.17 8.85 11.49
C LEU A 37 -35.24 7.87 10.30
N ALA A 38 -36.25 7.97 9.44
CA ALA A 38 -36.37 7.13 8.25
C ALA A 38 -35.20 7.37 7.28
N LEU A 39 -34.79 8.62 7.07
CA LEU A 39 -33.61 8.97 6.26
C LEU A 39 -32.31 8.45 6.90
N PHE A 40 -32.19 8.53 8.22
CA PHE A 40 -31.03 7.99 8.94
C PHE A 40 -30.93 6.47 8.78
N VAL A 41 -32.03 5.74 8.99
CA VAL A 41 -32.09 4.29 8.79
C VAL A 41 -31.80 3.92 7.32
N LEU A 42 -32.38 4.66 6.36
CA LEU A 42 -32.09 4.45 4.94
C LEU A 42 -30.60 4.67 4.64
N GLY A 43 -29.98 5.68 5.25
CA GLY A 43 -28.55 5.92 5.16
C GLY A 43 -27.72 4.75 5.70
N LEU A 44 -28.08 4.20 6.87
CA LEU A 44 -27.42 3.03 7.43
C LEU A 44 -27.58 1.79 6.53
N VAL A 45 -28.78 1.56 5.98
CA VAL A 45 -29.03 0.47 5.03
C VAL A 45 -28.20 0.64 3.76
N ALA A 46 -28.10 1.86 3.24
CA ALA A 46 -27.28 2.16 2.07
C ALA A 46 -25.78 1.92 2.35
N ILE A 47 -25.28 2.34 3.51
CA ILE A 47 -23.89 2.08 3.94
C ILE A 47 -23.65 0.58 4.08
N PHE A 48 -24.57 -0.15 4.70
CA PHE A 48 -24.46 -1.60 4.88
C PHE A 48 -24.49 -2.34 3.54
N ALA A 49 -25.41 -1.99 2.63
CA ALA A 49 -25.47 -2.56 1.29
C ALA A 49 -24.19 -2.27 0.50
N PHE A 50 -23.66 -1.05 0.59
CA PHE A 50 -22.37 -0.69 0.00
C PHE A 50 -21.23 -1.54 0.59
N TRP A 51 -21.23 -1.76 1.90
CA TRP A 51 -20.23 -2.58 2.58
C TRP A 51 -20.27 -4.04 2.12
N LEU A 52 -21.46 -4.63 1.97
CA LEU A 52 -21.64 -5.96 1.40
C LEU A 52 -21.12 -6.05 -0.05
N LEU A 53 -21.38 -5.04 -0.88
CA LEU A 53 -20.87 -4.98 -2.25
C LEU A 53 -19.34 -4.91 -2.29
N VAL A 54 -18.71 -4.16 -1.39
CA VAL A 54 -17.25 -4.06 -1.30
C VAL A 54 -16.62 -5.40 -0.92
N MET A 55 -17.25 -6.15 -0.02
CA MET A 55 -16.73 -7.42 0.50
C MET A 55 -17.03 -8.65 -0.34
N ARG A 56 -18.05 -8.60 -1.22
CA ARG A 56 -18.57 -9.77 -1.93
C ARG A 56 -17.49 -10.53 -2.73
N ASP A 57 -16.57 -9.78 -3.31
CA ASP A 57 -15.55 -10.31 -4.23
C ASP A 57 -14.13 -10.16 -3.65
N LEU A 58 -13.99 -10.26 -2.32
CA LEU A 58 -12.67 -10.24 -1.69
C LEU A 58 -11.97 -11.60 -1.86
N PRO A 59 -10.74 -11.63 -2.39
CA PRO A 59 -9.96 -12.86 -2.49
C PRO A 59 -9.67 -13.43 -1.10
N SER A 60 -9.50 -14.76 -1.03
CA SER A 60 -9.06 -15.41 0.21
C SER A 60 -7.61 -15.06 0.53
N VAL A 61 -7.34 -14.82 1.81
CA VAL A 61 -5.99 -14.61 2.34
C VAL A 61 -5.27 -15.94 2.61
N ASP A 62 -5.99 -17.06 2.64
CA ASP A 62 -5.39 -18.38 2.93
C ASP A 62 -4.35 -18.77 1.88
N ALA A 63 -4.54 -18.32 0.63
CA ALA A 63 -3.58 -18.52 -0.45
C ALA A 63 -2.20 -17.92 -0.13
N LEU A 64 -2.10 -16.92 0.76
CA LEU A 64 -0.83 -16.32 1.16
C LEU A 64 0.00 -17.21 2.10
N ARG A 65 -0.61 -18.22 2.74
CA ARG A 65 0.13 -19.15 3.63
C ARG A 65 1.06 -20.08 2.85
N THR A 66 0.67 -20.39 1.61
CA THR A 66 1.39 -21.29 0.70
C THR A 66 1.70 -20.58 -0.60
N TYR A 67 1.81 -19.24 -0.56
CA TYR A 67 2.08 -18.46 -1.75
C TYR A 67 3.53 -18.66 -2.13
N GLU A 68 3.76 -19.35 -3.24
CA GLU A 68 5.06 -19.44 -3.89
C GLU A 68 5.09 -18.50 -5.08
N PRO A 69 6.01 -17.52 -5.11
CA PRO A 69 6.14 -16.67 -6.27
C PRO A 69 6.63 -17.44 -7.50
N PRO A 70 6.23 -17.04 -8.72
CA PRO A 70 6.85 -17.57 -9.92
C PRO A 70 8.34 -17.21 -9.93
N LEU A 71 9.20 -18.23 -9.93
CA LEU A 71 10.64 -18.09 -9.96
C LEU A 71 11.19 -18.16 -11.39
N PRO A 72 12.31 -17.47 -11.68
CA PRO A 72 12.92 -17.46 -13.00
C PRO A 72 13.42 -18.85 -13.41
N THR A 73 13.22 -19.24 -14.67
CA THR A 73 13.83 -20.46 -15.23
C THR A 73 15.27 -20.16 -15.66
N ASN A 74 16.25 -20.77 -15.00
CA ASN A 74 17.67 -20.56 -15.30
C ASN A 74 18.24 -21.67 -16.19
N VAL A 75 18.81 -21.29 -17.33
CA VAL A 75 19.60 -22.15 -18.21
C VAL A 75 21.06 -22.06 -17.79
N ARG A 76 21.70 -23.20 -17.54
CA ARG A 76 23.11 -23.30 -17.18
C ARG A 76 23.89 -24.09 -18.23
N GLY A 77 25.17 -23.78 -18.37
CA GLY A 77 26.13 -24.53 -19.16
C GLY A 77 26.48 -25.87 -18.51
N ILE A 78 27.23 -26.67 -19.24
CA ILE A 78 27.73 -27.96 -18.75
C ILE A 78 28.69 -27.80 -17.55
N ASP A 79 29.32 -26.64 -17.44
CA ASP A 79 30.16 -26.19 -16.33
C ASP A 79 29.36 -25.69 -15.12
N GLY A 80 28.03 -25.62 -15.23
CA GLY A 80 27.14 -25.10 -14.19
C GLY A 80 27.00 -23.58 -14.19
N GLU A 81 27.74 -22.87 -15.03
CA GLU A 81 27.64 -21.41 -15.15
C GLU A 81 26.30 -21.01 -15.78
N PRO A 82 25.57 -20.02 -15.25
CA PRO A 82 24.37 -19.52 -15.88
C PRO A 82 24.66 -19.05 -17.32
N ILE A 83 23.85 -19.48 -18.28
CA ILE A 83 23.91 -19.05 -19.69
C ILE A 83 22.79 -18.06 -19.99
N HIS A 84 21.59 -18.31 -19.47
CA HIS A 84 20.42 -17.45 -19.69
C HIS A 84 19.39 -17.63 -18.57
N SER A 85 18.47 -16.69 -18.42
CA SER A 85 17.36 -16.81 -17.48
C SER A 85 16.09 -16.34 -18.19
N TYR A 86 15.11 -17.23 -18.35
CA TYR A 86 13.78 -16.87 -18.82
C TYR A 86 13.00 -16.35 -17.62
N ALA A 87 12.95 -15.03 -17.51
CA ALA A 87 12.25 -14.35 -16.44
C ALA A 87 11.79 -12.97 -16.89
N ARG A 88 10.48 -12.71 -16.81
CA ARG A 88 9.99 -11.31 -16.90
C ARG A 88 10.45 -10.50 -15.68
N GLU A 89 10.61 -11.17 -14.55
CA GLU A 89 10.90 -10.59 -13.23
C GLU A 89 12.04 -11.35 -12.55
N ARG A 90 13.08 -10.64 -12.10
CA ARG A 90 14.17 -11.22 -11.31
C ARG A 90 13.72 -11.26 -9.86
N ARG A 91 13.71 -12.46 -9.26
CA ARG A 91 13.32 -12.71 -7.87
C ARG A 91 14.36 -13.61 -7.23
N VAL A 92 14.72 -13.28 -6.00
CA VAL A 92 15.48 -14.14 -5.08
C VAL A 92 14.68 -14.13 -3.79
N GLU A 93 14.24 -15.32 -3.38
CA GLU A 93 13.40 -15.49 -2.20
C GLU A 93 14.26 -15.74 -0.98
N LEU A 94 14.06 -14.93 0.05
CA LEU A 94 14.72 -15.03 1.35
C LEU A 94 13.69 -15.18 2.45
N SER A 95 14.02 -15.95 3.47
CA SER A 95 13.29 -15.96 4.73
C SER A 95 13.56 -14.69 5.54
N TYR A 96 12.63 -14.35 6.44
CA TYR A 96 12.74 -13.16 7.31
C TYR A 96 14.08 -13.06 8.04
N ALA A 97 14.64 -14.21 8.46
CA ALA A 97 15.88 -14.28 9.24
C ALA A 97 17.14 -13.96 8.42
N GLU A 98 17.07 -14.09 7.09
CA GLU A 98 18.19 -13.81 6.18
C GLU A 98 18.34 -12.32 5.89
N TYR A 99 17.28 -11.53 6.12
CA TYR A 99 17.34 -10.08 5.93
C TYR A 99 18.16 -9.38 7.02
N PRO A 100 19.15 -8.54 6.66
CA PRO A 100 19.91 -7.76 7.63
C PRO A 100 18.98 -6.88 8.49
N PRO A 101 19.13 -6.87 9.83
CA PRO A 101 18.26 -6.08 10.71
C PRO A 101 18.23 -4.59 10.39
N MET A 102 19.36 -4.03 9.91
CA MET A 102 19.45 -2.62 9.54
C MET A 102 18.66 -2.30 8.25
N LEU A 103 18.61 -3.24 7.30
CA LEU A 103 17.80 -3.11 6.10
C LEU A 103 16.30 -3.09 6.45
N ILE A 104 15.87 -4.02 7.31
CA ILE A 104 14.48 -4.05 7.82
C ILE A 104 14.13 -2.69 8.44
N ARG A 105 14.99 -2.17 9.31
CA ARG A 105 14.81 -0.84 9.95
C ARG A 105 14.70 0.30 8.92
N ALA A 106 15.46 0.25 7.82
CA ALA A 106 15.36 1.25 6.76
C ALA A 106 13.98 1.25 6.08
N PHE A 107 13.45 0.08 5.74
CA PHE A 107 12.11 -0.06 5.15
C PHE A 107 11.02 0.35 6.15
N LEU A 108 11.11 -0.07 7.42
CA LEU A 108 10.17 0.35 8.45
C LEU A 108 10.19 1.86 8.67
N ALA A 109 11.36 2.49 8.73
CA ALA A 109 11.46 3.93 8.90
C ALA A 109 10.84 4.73 7.74
N ALA A 110 10.98 4.20 6.52
CA ALA A 110 10.50 4.82 5.29
C ALA A 110 8.98 4.65 5.08
N GLU A 111 8.47 3.44 5.32
CA GLU A 111 7.12 3.03 4.92
C GLU A 111 6.16 2.92 6.12
N ASP A 112 6.58 2.30 7.21
CA ASP A 112 5.67 1.93 8.31
C ASP A 112 6.42 1.71 9.64
N LYS A 113 6.68 2.81 10.39
CA LYS A 113 7.52 2.76 11.59
C LYS A 113 6.91 1.97 12.76
N SER A 114 5.58 1.93 12.81
CA SER A 114 4.76 1.29 13.84
C SER A 114 4.27 -0.08 13.38
N PHE A 115 4.89 -0.66 12.34
CA PHE A 115 4.48 -1.92 11.72
C PHE A 115 4.24 -3.04 12.73
N PHE A 116 5.09 -3.18 13.74
CA PHE A 116 4.94 -4.23 14.75
C PHE A 116 3.89 -3.93 15.84
N GLU A 117 3.34 -2.71 15.86
CA GLU A 117 2.43 -2.23 16.92
C GLU A 117 0.96 -2.24 16.48
N HIS A 118 0.67 -1.95 15.20
CA HIS A 118 -0.70 -1.88 14.69
C HIS A 118 -1.20 -3.23 14.14
N HIS A 119 -2.52 -3.33 13.88
CA HIS A 119 -3.15 -4.53 13.32
C HIS A 119 -3.78 -4.25 11.95
N GLY A 120 -2.97 -4.29 10.90
CA GLY A 120 -3.35 -4.10 9.49
C GLY A 120 -3.39 -2.65 9.04
N VAL A 121 -3.96 -1.75 9.84
CA VAL A 121 -4.05 -0.31 9.56
C VAL A 121 -3.53 0.49 10.74
N ASP A 122 -2.60 1.41 10.48
CA ASP A 122 -2.14 2.37 11.48
C ASP A 122 -3.12 3.55 11.60
N TYR A 123 -4.12 3.41 12.48
CA TYR A 123 -5.10 4.47 12.74
C TYR A 123 -4.46 5.72 13.35
N THR A 124 -3.43 5.55 14.20
CA THR A 124 -2.74 6.67 14.85
C THR A 124 -1.89 7.45 13.84
N GLY A 125 -1.16 6.74 12.98
CA GLY A 125 -0.41 7.29 11.87
C GLY A 125 -1.31 7.91 10.81
N LEU A 126 -2.50 7.33 10.55
CA LEU A 126 -3.49 7.91 9.64
C LEU A 126 -4.03 9.22 10.17
N ALA A 127 -4.43 9.29 11.44
CA ALA A 127 -4.89 10.53 12.07
C ALA A 127 -3.79 11.61 12.03
N GLY A 128 -2.55 11.24 12.37
CA GLY A 128 -1.40 12.14 12.25
C GLY A 128 -1.13 12.59 10.81
N ALA A 129 -1.29 11.71 9.82
CA ALA A 129 -1.13 12.05 8.40
C ALA A 129 -2.22 12.99 7.90
N VAL A 130 -3.47 12.86 8.38
CA VAL A 130 -4.57 13.78 8.07
C VAL A 130 -4.31 15.16 8.65
N VAL A 131 -3.84 15.25 9.90
CA VAL A 131 -3.45 16.52 10.53
C VAL A 131 -2.27 17.15 9.79
N ASP A 132 -1.24 16.36 9.46
CA ASP A 132 -0.09 16.80 8.68
C ASP A 132 -0.52 17.33 7.30
N TYR A 133 -1.42 16.61 6.62
CA TYR A 133 -2.01 17.05 5.35
C TYR A 133 -2.70 18.39 5.50
N ALA A 134 -3.62 18.53 6.47
CA ALA A 134 -4.35 19.76 6.72
C ALA A 134 -3.42 20.95 7.00
N SER A 135 -2.34 20.73 7.77
CA SER A 135 -1.34 21.76 8.07
C SER A 135 -0.49 22.19 6.87
N LYS A 136 -0.43 21.37 5.81
CA LYS A 136 0.40 21.58 4.62
C LYS A 136 -0.38 22.00 3.38
N ILE A 137 -1.71 22.05 3.45
CA ILE A 137 -2.56 22.58 2.37
C ILE A 137 -2.10 24.00 2.01
N GLY A 138 -1.82 24.23 0.72
CA GLY A 138 -1.36 25.54 0.21
C GLY A 138 0.14 25.82 0.33
N THR A 139 0.92 24.95 1.00
CA THR A 139 2.37 25.17 1.21
C THR A 139 3.26 24.55 0.12
N GLY A 140 2.69 23.79 -0.81
CA GLY A 140 3.44 22.99 -1.80
C GLY A 140 4.20 21.80 -1.21
N ARG A 141 4.17 21.59 0.11
CA ARG A 141 4.81 20.46 0.80
C ARG A 141 3.92 19.21 0.71
N ARG A 142 4.52 18.07 0.42
CA ARG A 142 3.80 16.78 0.35
C ARG A 142 3.52 16.24 1.76
N ALA A 143 2.30 15.75 1.96
CA ALA A 143 1.90 15.07 3.18
C ALA A 143 2.50 13.66 3.27
N LYS A 144 2.55 13.13 4.49
CA LYS A 144 2.99 11.75 4.77
C LYS A 144 2.10 10.73 4.05
N GLY A 145 2.70 9.65 3.52
CA GLY A 145 1.95 8.52 2.99
C GLY A 145 1.28 7.75 4.15
N GLY A 146 0.02 7.37 3.98
CA GLY A 146 -0.79 6.74 5.04
C GLY A 146 -1.09 5.26 4.85
N SER A 147 -0.36 4.54 3.97
CA SER A 147 -0.59 3.10 3.77
C SER A 147 0.42 2.28 4.56
N THR A 148 -0.04 1.22 5.24
CA THR A 148 0.82 0.28 5.98
C THR A 148 1.48 -0.73 5.05
N ILE A 149 2.53 -1.41 5.53
CA ILE A 149 3.18 -2.50 4.78
C ILE A 149 2.16 -3.60 4.43
N THR A 150 1.31 -3.99 5.37
CA THR A 150 0.28 -5.02 5.16
C THR A 150 -0.74 -4.62 4.10
N GLN A 151 -1.13 -3.34 4.04
CA GLN A 151 -1.97 -2.84 2.95
C GLN A 151 -1.26 -2.91 1.59
N GLN A 152 0.06 -2.68 1.56
CA GLN A 152 0.84 -2.83 0.33
C GLN A 152 0.92 -4.29 -0.12
N VAL A 153 1.06 -5.25 0.81
CA VAL A 153 0.99 -6.69 0.51
C VAL A 153 -0.39 -7.05 -0.06
N ALA A 154 -1.49 -6.62 0.58
CA ALA A 154 -2.84 -6.84 0.07
C ALA A 154 -3.03 -6.28 -1.34
N LYS A 155 -2.55 -5.05 -1.58
CA LYS A 155 -2.62 -4.41 -2.89
C LYS A 155 -1.86 -5.21 -3.95
N ASN A 156 -0.62 -5.59 -3.68
CA ASN A 156 0.28 -6.17 -4.68
C ASN A 156 -0.06 -7.63 -5.00
N LEU A 157 -0.49 -8.42 -4.01
CA LEU A 157 -0.68 -9.87 -4.18
C LEU A 157 -2.14 -10.29 -4.42
N LEU A 158 -3.12 -9.51 -3.95
CA LEU A 158 -4.52 -9.95 -3.95
C LEU A 158 -5.43 -9.12 -4.84
N ILE A 159 -5.21 -7.80 -4.95
CA ILE A 159 -6.17 -6.89 -5.59
C ILE A 159 -5.65 -6.31 -6.92
N GLY A 160 -4.35 -6.07 -7.03
CA GLY A 160 -3.76 -5.38 -8.18
C GLY A 160 -3.92 -3.85 -8.14
N ASN A 161 -3.65 -3.20 -9.27
CA ASN A 161 -3.41 -1.75 -9.38
C ASN A 161 -4.62 -0.90 -9.83
N GLU A 162 -5.86 -1.36 -9.66
CA GLU A 162 -7.05 -0.62 -10.12
C GLU A 162 -7.29 0.70 -9.35
N TYR A 163 -7.32 1.85 -10.01
CA TYR A 163 -7.52 3.12 -9.31
C TYR A 163 -8.99 3.36 -8.93
N SER A 164 -9.41 2.87 -7.76
CA SER A 164 -10.73 3.14 -7.18
C SER A 164 -10.66 3.42 -5.67
N PRO A 165 -11.45 4.37 -5.13
CA PRO A 165 -11.60 4.54 -3.67
C PRO A 165 -12.08 3.26 -2.97
N THR A 166 -12.89 2.43 -3.66
CA THR A 166 -13.33 1.13 -3.12
C THR A 166 -12.17 0.15 -2.94
N ARG A 167 -11.13 0.22 -3.79
CA ARG A 167 -9.92 -0.59 -3.63
C ARG A 167 -9.25 -0.30 -2.29
N LYS A 168 -9.15 0.97 -1.88
CA LYS A 168 -8.47 1.32 -0.61
C LYS A 168 -9.20 0.75 0.61
N LEU A 169 -10.53 0.69 0.58
CA LEU A 169 -11.32 0.02 1.61
C LEU A 169 -11.08 -1.50 1.58
N ARG A 170 -11.04 -2.12 0.40
CA ARG A 170 -10.69 -3.55 0.24
C ARG A 170 -9.30 -3.87 0.78
N GLU A 171 -8.29 -3.03 0.50
CA GLU A 171 -6.94 -3.16 1.05
C GLU A 171 -6.95 -3.13 2.58
N ALA A 172 -7.72 -2.22 3.19
CA ALA A 172 -7.80 -2.13 4.65
C ALA A 172 -8.44 -3.38 5.27
N VAL A 173 -9.53 -3.88 4.69
CA VAL A 173 -10.20 -5.11 5.15
C VAL A 173 -9.29 -6.33 4.94
N LEU A 174 -8.63 -6.44 3.79
CA LEU A 174 -7.69 -7.53 3.54
C LEU A 174 -6.46 -7.45 4.43
N ALA A 175 -5.93 -6.25 4.70
CA ALA A 175 -4.81 -6.10 5.62
C ALA A 175 -5.15 -6.66 6.99
N TYR A 176 -6.33 -6.35 7.53
CA TYR A 176 -6.80 -6.92 8.80
C TYR A 176 -6.84 -8.46 8.75
N LYS A 177 -7.45 -9.03 7.69
CA LYS A 177 -7.51 -10.49 7.50
C LYS A 177 -6.13 -11.14 7.36
N ILE A 178 -5.19 -10.47 6.70
CA ILE A 178 -3.81 -10.94 6.54
C ILE A 178 -3.14 -11.03 7.92
N GLU A 179 -3.32 -10.03 8.78
CA GLU A 179 -2.70 -10.03 10.12
C GLU A 179 -3.35 -11.00 11.09
N ASP A 180 -4.61 -11.38 10.88
CA ASP A 180 -5.24 -12.51 11.60
C ASP A 180 -4.67 -13.87 11.15
N THR A 181 -4.08 -13.93 9.95
CA THR A 181 -3.70 -15.17 9.28
C THR A 181 -2.19 -15.44 9.33
N LEU A 182 -1.38 -14.38 9.26
CA LEU A 182 0.07 -14.41 9.15
C LEU A 182 0.70 -13.56 10.27
N THR A 183 1.88 -13.99 10.72
CA THR A 183 2.69 -13.21 11.66
C THR A 183 3.28 -11.97 10.98
N LYS A 184 3.64 -10.94 11.77
CA LYS A 184 4.32 -9.73 11.26
C LYS A 184 5.60 -10.04 10.48
N GLN A 185 6.35 -11.06 10.89
CA GLN A 185 7.56 -11.48 10.22
C GLN A 185 7.26 -12.06 8.83
N GLN A 186 6.27 -12.95 8.72
CA GLN A 186 5.83 -13.51 7.44
C GLN A 186 5.27 -12.43 6.49
N ILE A 187 4.53 -11.46 7.03
CA ILE A 187 4.02 -10.33 6.23
C ILE A 187 5.18 -9.49 5.69
N LEU A 188 6.19 -9.22 6.52
CA LEU A 188 7.35 -8.45 6.11
C LEU A 188 8.22 -9.23 5.11
N GLU A 189 8.37 -10.54 5.28
CA GLU A 189 9.02 -11.43 4.33
C GLU A 189 8.34 -11.39 2.96
N LEU A 190 7.01 -11.60 2.92
CA LEU A 190 6.22 -11.45 1.69
C LEU A 190 6.42 -10.07 1.07
N TYR A 191 6.38 -9.01 1.86
CA TYR A 191 6.58 -7.66 1.36
C TYR A 191 7.97 -7.47 0.72
N LEU A 192 9.04 -7.88 1.42
CA LEU A 192 10.42 -7.69 0.97
C LEU A 192 10.79 -8.60 -0.21
N ASN A 193 10.16 -9.77 -0.37
CA ASN A 193 10.36 -10.65 -1.52
C ASN A 193 9.57 -10.20 -2.75
N GLN A 194 8.42 -9.53 -2.58
CA GLN A 194 7.48 -9.28 -3.68
C GLN A 194 7.54 -7.87 -4.25
N ILE A 195 8.06 -6.91 -3.50
CA ILE A 195 7.96 -5.52 -3.92
C ILE A 195 8.77 -5.23 -5.19
N ALA A 196 8.15 -4.56 -6.15
CA ALA A 196 8.81 -4.14 -7.38
C ALA A 196 9.71 -2.93 -7.10
N LEU A 197 11.02 -3.09 -7.30
CA LEU A 197 12.02 -2.06 -6.98
C LEU A 197 12.71 -1.49 -8.23
N GLY A 198 12.21 -1.84 -9.43
CA GLY A 198 12.74 -1.35 -10.71
C GLY A 198 13.88 -2.21 -11.25
N ARG A 199 14.37 -1.88 -12.44
CA ARG A 199 15.38 -2.69 -13.17
C ARG A 199 14.98 -4.18 -13.34
N ASN A 200 13.67 -4.46 -13.43
CA ASN A 200 13.08 -5.80 -13.43
C ASN A 200 13.39 -6.61 -12.16
N ALA A 201 13.81 -5.97 -11.07
CA ALA A 201 14.02 -6.60 -9.77
C ALA A 201 12.74 -6.54 -8.93
N PHE A 202 12.30 -7.72 -8.52
CA PHE A 202 11.21 -7.94 -7.58
C PHE A 202 11.81 -8.58 -6.34
N GLY A 203 11.62 -7.89 -5.22
CA GLY A 203 12.26 -8.20 -3.96
C GLY A 203 13.59 -7.48 -3.75
N VAL A 204 13.96 -7.33 -2.48
CA VAL A 204 15.09 -6.48 -2.08
C VAL A 204 16.44 -7.08 -2.47
N GLU A 205 16.61 -8.40 -2.39
CA GLU A 205 17.85 -9.08 -2.79
C GLU A 205 18.13 -8.89 -4.30
N ALA A 206 17.14 -9.19 -5.14
CA ALA A 206 17.24 -8.95 -6.58
C ALA A 206 17.56 -7.48 -6.91
N ALA A 207 17.06 -6.53 -6.11
CA ALA A 207 17.35 -5.11 -6.26
C ALA A 207 18.77 -4.77 -5.78
N SER A 208 19.27 -5.38 -4.72
CA SER A 208 20.66 -5.23 -4.26
C SER A 208 21.64 -5.55 -5.39
N HIS A 209 21.50 -6.73 -6.02
CA HIS A 209 22.29 -7.08 -7.19
C HIS A 209 22.06 -6.13 -8.37
N ALA A 210 20.81 -5.77 -8.66
CA ALA A 210 20.50 -4.94 -9.81
C ALA A 210 21.05 -3.51 -9.70
N TYR A 211 21.18 -2.96 -8.50
CA TYR A 211 21.60 -1.58 -8.26
C TYR A 211 23.05 -1.47 -7.77
N PHE A 212 23.59 -2.46 -7.06
CA PHE A 212 24.90 -2.41 -6.42
C PHE A 212 25.81 -3.61 -6.71
N ASP A 213 25.32 -4.69 -7.34
CA ASP A 213 26.07 -5.92 -7.61
C ASP A 213 26.65 -6.52 -6.30
N LYS A 214 25.81 -6.57 -5.27
CA LYS A 214 26.14 -6.97 -3.88
C LYS A 214 25.03 -7.82 -3.28
N GLU A 215 25.38 -8.72 -2.38
CA GLU A 215 24.45 -9.39 -1.46
C GLU A 215 23.97 -8.40 -0.39
N LEU A 216 22.87 -8.70 0.31
CA LEU A 216 22.29 -7.77 1.29
C LEU A 216 23.18 -7.47 2.49
N ASP A 217 24.03 -8.41 2.93
CA ASP A 217 24.95 -8.26 4.06
C ASP A 217 26.17 -7.39 3.73
N GLU A 218 26.49 -7.21 2.44
CA GLU A 218 27.55 -6.33 1.94
C GLU A 218 27.13 -4.87 1.76
N LEU A 219 25.83 -4.58 1.95
CA LEU A 219 25.29 -3.24 1.80
C LEU A 219 25.71 -2.33 2.95
N ASP A 220 26.07 -1.10 2.59
CA ASP A 220 26.19 -0.03 3.59
C ASP A 220 24.81 0.60 3.90
N LEU A 221 24.79 1.46 4.93
CA LEU A 221 23.56 2.12 5.37
C LEU A 221 22.95 3.02 4.29
N ALA A 222 23.78 3.69 3.47
CA ALA A 222 23.29 4.58 2.42
C ALA A 222 22.62 3.78 1.28
N GLN A 223 23.16 2.61 0.95
CA GLN A 223 22.61 1.66 -0.02
C GLN A 223 21.30 1.03 0.49
N MET A 224 21.26 0.59 1.75
CA MET A 224 20.02 0.11 2.39
C MET A 224 18.93 1.19 2.38
N ALA A 225 19.27 2.42 2.77
CA ALA A 225 18.35 3.55 2.73
C ALA A 225 17.91 3.90 1.31
N TYR A 226 18.77 3.71 0.30
CA TYR A 226 18.42 3.89 -1.10
C TYR A 226 17.39 2.84 -1.55
N LEU A 227 17.60 1.55 -1.26
CA LEU A 227 16.62 0.51 -1.63
C LEU A 227 15.24 0.79 -1.01
N ALA A 228 15.21 1.30 0.22
CA ALA A 228 13.97 1.67 0.91
C ALA A 228 13.20 2.85 0.28
N ILE A 229 13.76 3.60 -0.69
CA ILE A 229 13.02 4.67 -1.41
C ILE A 229 12.27 4.16 -2.63
N LEU A 230 12.70 3.03 -3.17
CA LEU A 230 12.23 2.49 -4.45
C LEU A 230 10.75 2.07 -4.42
N PRO A 231 10.17 1.53 -3.32
CA PRO A 231 8.74 1.21 -3.21
C PRO A 231 7.80 2.34 -3.67
N LYS A 232 8.16 3.58 -3.38
CA LYS A 232 7.37 4.77 -3.72
C LYS A 232 7.27 5.03 -5.22
N GLY A 233 8.20 4.49 -6.01
CA GLY A 233 8.22 4.65 -7.46
C GLY A 233 9.64 4.55 -7.97
N PRO A 234 10.11 3.37 -8.38
CA PRO A 234 11.51 3.16 -8.72
C PRO A 234 11.97 4.01 -9.91
N SER A 235 11.08 4.23 -10.88
CA SER A 235 11.33 5.10 -12.05
C SER A 235 11.59 6.57 -11.68
N ASN A 236 11.13 7.04 -10.51
CA ASN A 236 11.32 8.41 -10.05
C ASN A 236 12.71 8.66 -9.42
N TYR A 237 13.42 7.58 -9.09
CA TYR A 237 14.63 7.59 -8.28
C TYR A 237 15.78 6.84 -8.98
N ASP A 238 15.76 6.85 -10.31
CA ASP A 238 16.84 6.32 -11.13
C ASP A 238 18.18 6.95 -10.72
N PRO A 239 19.21 6.15 -10.36
CA PRO A 239 20.43 6.65 -9.75
C PRO A 239 21.33 7.39 -10.76
N VAL A 240 21.03 7.28 -12.07
CA VAL A 240 21.74 7.97 -13.15
C VAL A 240 20.93 9.19 -13.60
N ARG A 241 19.67 8.96 -14.00
CA ARG A 241 18.83 10.01 -14.61
C ARG A 241 18.19 10.95 -13.60
N SER A 242 18.05 10.54 -12.34
CA SER A 242 17.34 11.29 -11.30
C SER A 242 18.10 11.25 -9.97
N ARG A 243 19.44 11.27 -10.05
CA ARG A 243 20.34 11.17 -8.89
C ARG A 243 20.02 12.16 -7.78
N GLU A 244 19.78 13.42 -8.11
CA GLU A 244 19.45 14.45 -7.10
C GLU A 244 18.17 14.10 -6.33
N ARG A 245 17.10 13.74 -7.06
CA ARG A 245 15.81 13.32 -6.46
C ARG A 245 15.98 12.06 -5.60
N ALA A 246 16.80 11.11 -6.05
CA ALA A 246 17.13 9.91 -5.30
C ALA A 246 17.90 10.23 -4.02
N THR A 247 18.91 11.08 -4.08
CA THR A 247 19.70 11.54 -2.92
C THR A 247 18.81 12.21 -1.88
N ILE A 248 17.95 13.15 -2.30
CA ILE A 248 17.01 13.83 -1.40
C ILE A 248 16.10 12.80 -0.72
N ARG A 249 15.58 11.83 -1.47
CA ARG A 249 14.65 10.83 -0.93
C ARG A 249 15.35 9.81 -0.02
N ARG A 250 16.57 9.41 -0.33
CA ARG A 250 17.39 8.54 0.53
C ARG A 250 17.71 9.26 1.84
N ASN A 251 18.11 10.52 1.77
CA ASN A 251 18.40 11.32 2.95
C ASN A 251 17.16 11.48 3.84
N TYR A 252 15.97 11.62 3.24
CA TYR A 252 14.71 11.55 4.01
C TYR A 252 14.59 10.22 4.78
N VAL A 253 14.92 9.07 4.19
CA VAL A 253 14.91 7.79 4.92
C VAL A 253 15.92 7.79 6.07
N LEU A 254 17.13 8.28 5.84
CA LEU A 254 18.16 8.41 6.89
C LEU A 254 17.67 9.32 8.04
N ASP A 255 17.06 10.47 7.72
CA ASP A 255 16.46 11.36 8.72
C ASP A 255 15.39 10.59 9.53
N ARG A 256 14.53 9.80 8.87
CA ARG A 256 13.52 8.97 9.55
C ARG A 256 14.12 7.87 10.42
N MET A 257 15.22 7.25 9.98
CA MET A 257 15.92 6.24 10.77
C MET A 257 16.55 6.85 12.03
N LEU A 258 17.10 8.07 11.93
CA LEU A 258 17.60 8.81 13.07
C LEU A 258 16.47 9.21 14.03
N ASP A 259 15.38 9.78 13.51
CA ASP A 259 14.19 10.17 14.29
C ASP A 259 13.58 8.99 15.07
N ASN A 260 13.61 7.80 14.47
CA ASN A 260 13.08 6.58 15.08
C ASN A 260 14.10 5.89 16.03
N GLY A 261 15.33 6.42 16.16
CA GLY A 261 16.38 5.85 17.00
C GLY A 261 17.02 4.56 16.45
N PHE A 262 16.89 4.30 15.15
CA PHE A 262 17.45 3.09 14.51
C PHE A 262 18.94 3.20 14.21
N ILE A 263 19.44 4.42 14.08
CA ILE A 263 20.85 4.75 13.81
C ILE A 263 21.31 5.91 14.70
N THR A 264 22.62 6.01 14.91
CA THR A 264 23.24 7.14 15.62
C THR A 264 23.40 8.35 14.70
N ARG A 265 23.61 9.54 15.28
CA ARG A 265 23.92 10.75 14.53
C ARG A 265 25.17 10.60 13.66
N GLY A 266 26.22 9.93 14.18
CA GLY A 266 27.44 9.69 13.40
C GLY A 266 27.20 8.83 12.16
N GLN A 267 26.45 7.72 12.31
CA GLN A 267 26.06 6.87 11.17
C GLN A 267 25.20 7.62 10.16
N HIS A 268 24.25 8.43 10.64
CA HIS A 268 23.42 9.28 9.79
C HIS A 268 24.26 10.25 8.95
N ASP A 269 25.14 11.01 9.59
CA ASP A 269 25.92 12.06 8.93
C ASP A 269 26.92 11.45 7.93
N GLN A 270 27.51 10.30 8.25
CA GLN A 270 28.37 9.54 7.34
C GLN A 270 27.59 9.06 6.10
N ALA A 271 26.49 8.32 6.30
CA ALA A 271 25.71 7.76 5.19
C ALA A 271 25.07 8.84 4.31
N ARG A 272 24.75 10.00 4.89
CA ARG A 272 24.21 11.15 4.15
C ARG A 272 25.24 11.80 3.22
N ALA A 273 26.51 11.80 3.62
CA ALA A 273 27.62 12.33 2.84
C ALA A 273 28.01 11.41 1.67
N GLU A 274 27.68 10.12 1.75
CA GLU A 274 28.01 9.14 0.71
C GLU A 274 27.24 9.43 -0.61
N PRO A 275 27.94 9.42 -1.76
CA PRO A 275 27.29 9.54 -3.06
C PRO A 275 26.53 8.25 -3.41
N ILE A 276 25.41 8.37 -4.13
CA ILE A 276 24.75 7.19 -4.72
C ILE A 276 25.61 6.71 -5.89
N VAL A 277 26.34 5.61 -5.69
CA VAL A 277 27.08 4.89 -6.72
C VAL A 277 26.35 3.60 -7.02
N ALA A 278 25.54 3.62 -8.07
CA ALA A 278 24.86 2.43 -8.57
C ALA A 278 25.60 1.87 -9.77
N VAL A 279 25.60 0.55 -9.92
CA VAL A 279 26.09 -0.08 -11.14
C VAL A 279 25.25 0.41 -12.33
N LEU A 280 25.91 0.63 -13.47
CA LEU A 280 25.18 0.89 -14.71
C LEU A 280 24.32 -0.33 -15.02
N ARG A 281 23.12 -0.10 -15.58
CA ARG A 281 22.23 -1.18 -16.00
C ARG A 281 22.99 -2.01 -17.03
N ARG A 282 23.58 -3.13 -16.60
CA ARG A 282 24.23 -4.08 -17.50
C ARG A 282 23.11 -4.79 -18.26
N THR A 283 23.13 -4.69 -19.58
CA THR A 283 22.52 -5.75 -20.39
C THR A 283 23.19 -7.05 -19.94
N PRO A 284 22.45 -8.08 -19.51
CA PRO A 284 23.07 -9.28 -18.99
C PRO A 284 24.07 -9.83 -20.01
N LYS A 285 25.30 -10.17 -19.55
CA LYS A 285 26.34 -10.79 -20.41
C LYS A 285 25.82 -12.02 -21.16
N PHE A 286 24.78 -12.66 -20.63
CA PHE A 286 24.03 -13.78 -21.20
C PHE A 286 23.49 -13.57 -22.63
N GLU A 287 23.33 -12.33 -23.11
CA GLU A 287 22.99 -12.05 -24.51
C GLU A 287 24.13 -12.37 -25.51
N SER A 288 25.33 -12.74 -25.03
CA SER A 288 26.44 -13.11 -25.91
C SER A 288 26.39 -14.56 -26.42
N VAL A 289 25.54 -15.42 -25.85
CA VAL A 289 25.29 -16.77 -26.38
C VAL A 289 24.15 -16.62 -27.39
N GLY A 290 24.51 -16.66 -28.69
CA GLY A 290 23.65 -16.24 -29.80
C GLY A 290 22.17 -16.61 -29.63
N GLY A 291 21.29 -15.63 -29.79
CA GLY A 291 19.86 -15.72 -29.45
C GLY A 291 19.11 -16.92 -30.06
N TYR A 292 19.61 -17.51 -31.15
CA TYR A 292 19.06 -18.73 -31.74
C TYR A 292 19.14 -19.95 -30.83
N PHE A 293 20.24 -20.17 -30.11
CA PHE A 293 20.39 -21.32 -29.21
C PHE A 293 19.41 -21.22 -28.04
N VAL A 294 19.37 -20.05 -27.40
CA VAL A 294 18.46 -19.75 -26.31
C VAL A 294 17.00 -19.83 -26.78
N GLU A 295 16.68 -19.37 -27.99
CA GLU A 295 15.32 -19.48 -28.51
C GLU A 295 14.92 -20.93 -28.82
N GLU A 296 15.85 -21.75 -29.31
CA GLU A 296 15.60 -23.17 -29.55
C GLU A 296 15.43 -23.95 -28.25
N VAL A 297 16.24 -23.66 -27.21
CA VAL A 297 16.03 -24.20 -25.86
C VAL A 297 14.64 -23.82 -25.34
N ARG A 298 14.20 -22.57 -25.53
CA ARG A 298 12.84 -22.13 -25.14
C ARG A 298 11.76 -22.93 -25.86
N ARG A 299 11.89 -23.15 -27.17
CA ARG A 299 10.94 -23.94 -27.97
C ARG A 299 10.87 -25.38 -27.51
N GLN A 300 12.01 -26.01 -27.21
CA GLN A 300 12.06 -27.38 -26.70
C GLN A 300 11.43 -27.49 -25.30
N LEU A 301 11.69 -26.51 -24.43
CA LEU A 301 11.06 -26.44 -23.11
C LEU A 301 9.53 -26.30 -23.25
N LEU A 302 9.03 -25.41 -24.11
CA LEU A 302 7.60 -25.26 -24.37
C LEU A 302 6.96 -26.51 -24.99
N ALA A 303 7.65 -27.18 -25.92
CA ALA A 303 7.16 -28.41 -26.52
C ALA A 303 7.06 -29.56 -25.50
N LYS A 304 7.98 -29.61 -24.53
CA LYS A 304 8.05 -30.67 -23.52
C LYS A 304 7.14 -30.42 -22.31
N PHE A 305 7.01 -29.17 -21.88
CA PHE A 305 6.32 -28.80 -20.64
C PHE A 305 5.03 -27.99 -20.86
N GLY A 306 4.75 -27.54 -22.09
CA GLY A 306 3.58 -26.72 -22.43
C GLY A 306 3.76 -25.24 -22.11
N GLU A 307 2.78 -24.43 -22.53
CA GLU A 307 2.68 -23.00 -22.17
C GLU A 307 1.55 -22.85 -21.16
N ASN A 308 1.88 -22.70 -19.88
CA ASN A 308 0.91 -22.33 -18.86
C ASN A 308 0.87 -20.81 -18.76
N ALA A 309 -0.24 -20.19 -19.15
CA ALA A 309 -0.46 -18.74 -19.08
C ALA A 309 -0.34 -18.14 -17.65
N LYS A 310 -0.25 -19.00 -16.61
CA LYS A 310 -0.07 -18.62 -15.21
C LYS A 310 1.40 -18.56 -14.76
N ASP A 311 2.31 -19.20 -15.51
CA ASP A 311 3.67 -19.48 -15.03
C ASP A 311 4.74 -18.56 -15.65
N GLY A 312 4.31 -17.54 -16.39
CA GLY A 312 5.12 -16.34 -16.67
C GLY A 312 6.33 -16.55 -17.58
#